data_AF-A0A1Y2BSX3-F1
#
_entry.id   AF-A0A1Y2BSX3-F1
#
_cell.length_a   1.000
_cell.length_b   1.000
_cell.length_c   1.000
_cell.angle_alpha   90.00
_cell.angle_beta   90.00
_cell.angle_gamma   90.00
#
_symmetry.space_group_name_H-M   'P 1'
#
loop_
_entity.id
_entity.type
_entity.pdbx_description
1 polymer ?
#
loop_
_entity_poly.entity_id
_entity_poly.type
_entity_poly.pdbx_seq_one_letter_code
_entity_poly.pdbx_strand_id
1 'polypeptide(L)'
;MCINDNNSTNSDCSFDDGEEHYKYICLDKNVGCTIIIVKNENYIENNTSSIEDSATKIPKYSYPINKNTQICTNDANTNIKNYCLIDNSIYALDSENKVYCILDLENKEYNNISIDVEDGDYLINNKLYLFSKSGNTKKSIRKRTINDIIAIIKVNEYYSKKINKDEFQKEFLEKNVAKILIYHCKLGNCNATTGNILYDKDKILYCMDSYGCSVSNKNNCTYSGTVIYDNEYKLCSDKSSYYSVSSSSYYIIGNDLYLLNQNKNIIGISSQDGYFINNDNKLVECKMSYIISITCIQSIYTSDGYYQNLSSTATNSLIYCKNKKCKVIEVDNRLYWNNSNNEIIRCSAQFCNTYKLGQSCNDHPNEIISL
;
A
#
# COMPACT_ATOMS: atom_id res chain seq x y z
N MET A 1 1.60 42.19 -10.13
CA MET A 1 2.12 42.21 -11.52
C MET A 1 3.42 41.43 -11.55
N CYS A 2 3.41 40.18 -12.04
CA CYS A 2 4.63 39.37 -12.13
C CYS A 2 5.46 39.84 -13.32
N ILE A 3 6.73 40.20 -13.09
CA ILE A 3 7.68 40.49 -14.16
C ILE A 3 8.34 39.17 -14.55
N ASN A 4 8.29 38.87 -15.85
CA ASN A 4 8.67 37.59 -16.42
C ASN A 4 10.14 37.64 -16.84
N ASP A 5 11.04 37.01 -16.07
CA ASP A 5 12.41 36.77 -16.50
C ASP A 5 12.55 35.35 -17.05
N ASN A 6 12.76 35.24 -18.36
CA ASN A 6 12.70 33.99 -19.12
C ASN A 6 13.83 32.97 -18.83
N ASN A 7 14.65 33.16 -17.79
CA ASN A 7 15.85 32.34 -17.53
C ASN A 7 15.99 31.77 -16.10
N SER A 8 14.94 31.81 -15.26
CA SER A 8 14.98 31.19 -13.92
C SER A 8 13.99 30.02 -13.78
N THR A 9 14.46 28.89 -13.28
CA THR A 9 13.61 27.73 -12.88
C THR A 9 13.00 27.90 -11.48
N ASN A 10 13.34 28.96 -10.75
CA ASN A 10 12.71 29.36 -9.49
C ASN A 10 12.29 30.83 -9.60
N SER A 11 11.00 31.09 -9.84
CA SER A 11 10.45 32.43 -9.68
C SER A 11 9.99 32.60 -8.23
N ASP A 12 10.85 33.22 -7.41
CA ASP A 12 10.42 33.77 -6.12
C ASP A 12 9.56 35.01 -6.41
N CYS A 13 8.25 34.89 -6.17
CA CYS A 13 7.33 36.01 -6.23
C CYS A 13 7.19 36.59 -4.81
N SER A 14 7.89 37.69 -4.53
CA SER A 14 7.65 38.50 -3.32
C SER A 14 6.75 39.68 -3.67
N PHE A 15 5.59 39.77 -3.03
CA PHE A 15 4.85 41.03 -2.90
C PHE A 15 4.99 41.48 -1.45
N ASP A 16 5.50 42.69 -1.27
CA ASP A 16 5.68 43.33 0.02
C ASP A 16 4.53 44.32 0.22
N ASP A 17 3.39 43.82 0.73
CA ASP A 17 2.25 44.64 1.14
C ASP A 17 2.36 44.90 2.66
N GLY A 18 3.42 45.61 3.04
CA GLY A 18 3.49 46.46 4.23
C GLY A 18 3.43 45.84 5.63
N GLU A 19 2.63 44.81 5.91
CA GLU A 19 2.38 44.38 7.30
C GLU A 19 2.13 42.87 7.50
N GLU A 20 2.16 42.04 6.45
CA GLU A 20 1.96 40.58 6.60
C GLU A 20 2.93 39.77 5.73
N HIS A 21 3.76 38.92 6.36
CA HIS A 21 4.68 38.03 5.65
C HIS A 21 3.95 36.81 5.08
N TYR A 22 3.48 36.93 3.84
CA TYR A 22 2.95 35.81 3.08
C TYR A 22 4.05 35.05 2.35
N LYS A 23 3.96 33.70 2.32
CA LYS A 23 4.86 32.85 1.56
C LYS A 23 4.07 32.14 0.46
N TYR A 24 4.41 32.42 -0.79
CA TYR A 24 3.71 31.89 -1.96
C TYR A 24 4.45 30.65 -2.50
N ILE A 25 3.71 29.61 -2.87
CA ILE A 25 4.25 28.44 -3.57
C ILE A 25 3.46 28.25 -4.87
N CYS A 26 4.13 28.31 -6.01
CA CYS A 26 3.53 27.98 -7.30
C CYS A 26 3.76 26.49 -7.58
N LEU A 27 2.66 25.74 -7.74
CA LEU A 27 2.69 24.28 -7.83
C LEU A 27 2.85 23.76 -9.27
N ASP A 28 2.63 24.60 -10.28
CA ASP A 28 2.94 24.33 -11.69
C ASP A 28 2.82 25.64 -12.49
N LYS A 29 3.55 25.79 -13.60
CA LYS A 29 3.37 26.92 -14.54
C LYS A 29 1.98 26.94 -15.19
N ASN A 30 1.30 25.79 -15.24
CA ASN A 30 0.02 25.62 -15.93
C ASN A 30 -1.21 25.48 -15.01
N VAL A 31 -1.03 25.33 -13.70
CA VAL A 31 -2.12 25.01 -12.74
C VAL A 31 -2.45 26.16 -11.79
N GLY A 32 -1.70 27.27 -11.86
CA GLY A 32 -1.88 28.43 -10.99
C GLY A 32 -1.17 28.29 -9.64
N CYS A 33 -0.95 29.41 -8.97
CA CYS A 33 -0.28 29.43 -7.68
C CYS A 33 -1.30 29.21 -6.55
N THR A 34 -1.00 28.31 -5.63
CA THR A 34 -1.81 28.07 -4.44
C THR A 34 -1.27 28.94 -3.30
N ILE A 35 -2.16 29.72 -2.69
CA ILE A 35 -1.81 30.60 -1.57
C ILE A 35 -1.76 29.75 -0.29
N ILE A 36 -0.62 29.76 0.40
CA ILE A 36 -0.53 29.22 1.77
C ILE A 36 -0.39 30.42 2.71
N ILE A 37 -1.45 30.71 3.47
CA ILE A 37 -1.40 31.73 4.52
C ILE A 37 -0.87 31.07 5.78
N VAL A 38 0.36 31.41 6.17
CA VAL A 38 0.93 31.02 7.46
C VAL A 38 0.76 32.21 8.41
N LYS A 39 -0.22 32.17 9.31
CA LYS A 39 -0.32 33.16 10.38
C LYS A 39 0.73 32.88 11.44
N ASN A 40 1.58 33.86 11.71
CA ASN A 40 2.54 33.86 12.80
C ASN A 40 1.88 34.57 13.99
N GLU A 41 1.51 33.85 15.06
CA GLU A 41 0.80 34.46 16.22
C GLU A 41 1.72 35.22 17.21
N ASN A 42 3.02 35.36 16.91
CA ASN A 42 3.98 36.00 17.81
C ASN A 42 4.22 37.50 17.54
N TYR A 43 3.17 38.25 17.15
CA TYR A 43 3.24 39.71 17.13
C TYR A 43 2.36 40.30 18.23
N ILE A 44 2.98 40.61 19.37
CA ILE A 44 2.37 41.43 20.42
C ILE A 44 2.60 42.88 20.00
N GLU A 45 1.56 43.51 19.46
CA GLU A 45 1.59 44.94 19.19
C GLU A 45 1.21 45.70 20.46
N ASN A 46 2.24 46.18 21.17
CA ASN A 46 2.06 47.26 22.13
C ASN A 46 2.05 48.58 21.34
N ASN A 47 0.88 49.12 21.03
CA ASN A 47 0.72 50.56 20.82
C ASN A 47 -0.70 51.02 21.14
N THR A 48 -0.80 51.79 22.21
CA THR A 48 -1.90 52.70 22.50
C THR A 48 -1.83 53.90 21.56
N SER A 49 -2.82 54.08 20.69
CA SER A 49 -3.35 55.41 20.35
C SER A 49 -4.71 55.30 19.64
N SER A 50 -5.70 55.96 20.22
CA SER A 50 -7.04 56.21 19.71
C SER A 50 -7.04 57.15 18.50
N ILE A 51 -7.70 56.78 17.40
CA ILE A 51 -8.39 57.72 16.50
C ILE A 51 -9.65 57.02 15.94
N GLU A 52 -10.78 57.72 16.04
CA GLU A 52 -12.07 57.36 15.45
C GLU A 52 -12.13 57.70 13.95
N ASP A 53 -12.92 56.86 13.27
CA ASP A 53 -13.83 57.17 12.17
C ASP A 53 -13.46 57.08 10.68
N SER A 54 -14.42 56.46 9.99
CA SER A 54 -14.91 56.70 8.62
C SER A 54 -14.39 55.84 7.44
N ALA A 55 -15.24 54.85 7.13
CA ALA A 55 -15.73 54.51 5.79
C ALA A 55 -14.72 54.31 4.64
N THR A 56 -14.47 53.04 4.30
CA THR A 56 -14.46 52.58 2.90
C THR A 56 -14.95 51.13 2.83
N LYS A 57 -16.11 50.95 2.19
CA LYS A 57 -16.67 49.66 1.81
C LYS A 57 -15.69 48.95 0.86
N ILE A 58 -15.04 47.90 1.34
CA ILE A 58 -14.40 46.91 0.45
C ILE A 58 -15.47 45.87 0.08
N PRO A 59 -15.64 45.54 -1.22
CA PRO A 59 -16.63 44.55 -1.63
C PRO A 59 -16.25 43.16 -1.09
N LYS A 60 -17.18 42.55 -0.34
CA LYS A 60 -17.16 41.11 -0.06
C LYS A 60 -17.34 40.37 -1.40
N TYR A 61 -16.25 39.99 -2.04
CA TYR A 61 -16.28 38.93 -3.03
C TYR A 61 -16.19 37.59 -2.30
N SER A 62 -17.34 36.97 -2.07
CA SER A 62 -17.43 35.54 -1.80
C SER A 62 -17.18 34.80 -3.12
N TYR A 63 -15.99 34.22 -3.29
CA TYR A 63 -15.75 33.25 -4.34
C TYR A 63 -16.32 31.89 -3.90
N PRO A 64 -16.97 31.13 -4.81
CA PRO A 64 -17.44 29.79 -4.51
C PRO A 64 -16.24 28.89 -4.19
N ILE A 65 -16.24 28.30 -2.99
CA ILE A 65 -15.28 27.30 -2.56
C ILE A 65 -15.48 26.08 -3.47
N ASN A 66 -14.60 25.93 -4.46
CA ASN A 66 -14.52 24.70 -5.24
C ASN A 66 -13.80 23.64 -4.39
N LYS A 67 -14.29 22.40 -4.45
CA LYS A 67 -13.91 21.26 -3.60
C LYS A 67 -12.40 20.95 -3.62
N ASN A 68 -11.62 21.60 -2.76
CA ASN A 68 -10.31 21.16 -2.31
C ASN A 68 -10.14 21.60 -0.87
N THR A 69 -10.57 20.76 0.07
CA THR A 69 -10.50 21.06 1.49
C THR A 69 -9.05 21.02 1.95
N GLN A 70 -8.49 22.19 2.26
CA GLN A 70 -7.19 22.36 2.87
C GLN A 70 -7.37 22.30 4.40
N ILE A 71 -6.69 21.36 5.08
CA ILE A 71 -6.60 21.36 6.54
C ILE A 71 -5.13 21.55 6.89
N CYS A 72 -4.80 22.76 7.34
CA CYS A 72 -3.53 23.06 7.99
C CYS A 72 -3.84 23.32 9.46
N THR A 73 -3.31 22.49 10.37
CA THR A 73 -3.47 22.71 11.80
C THR A 73 -2.16 23.27 12.37
N ASN A 74 -2.16 24.54 12.72
CA ASN A 74 -1.21 25.09 13.69
C ASN A 74 -1.98 25.16 15.01
N ASP A 75 -1.75 24.22 15.93
CA ASP A 75 -2.26 24.35 17.27
C ASP A 75 -1.06 24.51 18.21
N ALA A 76 -0.86 25.73 18.71
CA ALA A 76 0.26 26.06 19.60
C ALA A 76 0.16 25.37 20.97
N ASN A 77 -0.97 24.70 21.27
CA ASN A 77 -1.23 24.07 22.57
C ASN A 77 -1.31 22.54 22.54
N THR A 78 -1.04 21.88 21.40
CA THR A 78 -0.95 20.42 21.33
C THR A 78 0.28 19.99 20.53
N ASN A 79 0.81 18.79 20.81
CA ASN A 79 2.09 18.25 20.31
C ASN A 79 2.18 18.04 18.77
N ILE A 80 1.42 18.74 17.95
CA ILE A 80 1.34 18.54 16.50
C ILE A 80 2.28 19.51 15.79
N LYS A 81 3.35 18.98 15.19
CA LYS A 81 4.21 19.73 14.26
C LYS A 81 3.74 19.54 12.81
N ASN A 82 3.88 20.61 12.04
CA ASN A 82 3.09 20.94 10.86
C ASN A 82 3.26 19.95 9.68
N TYR A 83 2.15 19.38 9.23
CA TYR A 83 2.04 18.74 7.92
C TYR A 83 0.88 19.39 7.14
N CYS A 84 1.03 19.47 5.82
CA CYS A 84 -0.04 19.93 4.92
C CYS A 84 -0.45 18.78 4.01
N LEU A 85 -1.75 18.64 3.73
CA LEU A 85 -2.25 17.71 2.73
C LEU A 85 -2.76 18.52 1.54
N ILE A 86 -2.19 18.29 0.35
CA ILE A 86 -2.64 18.91 -0.91
C ILE A 86 -2.74 17.80 -1.95
N ASP A 87 -3.92 17.63 -2.57
CA ASP A 87 -4.18 16.68 -3.65
C ASP A 87 -3.73 15.23 -3.35
N ASN A 88 -4.11 14.68 -2.18
CA ASN A 88 -3.70 13.35 -1.69
C ASN A 88 -2.18 13.16 -1.46
N SER A 89 -1.44 14.26 -1.40
CA SER A 89 -0.02 14.26 -1.06
C SER A 89 0.14 14.77 0.37
N ILE A 90 0.93 14.06 1.17
CA ILE A 90 1.39 14.60 2.46
C ILE A 90 2.56 15.53 2.16
N TYR A 91 2.63 16.66 2.84
CA TYR A 91 3.76 17.55 2.82
C TYR A 91 4.26 17.72 4.24
N ALA A 92 5.56 17.49 4.45
CA ALA A 92 6.20 17.77 5.72
C ALA A 92 6.86 19.14 5.68
N LEU A 93 6.84 19.84 6.82
CA LEU A 93 7.67 21.01 7.05
C LEU A 93 8.94 20.57 7.80
N ASP A 94 10.10 21.06 7.36
CA ASP A 94 11.33 20.96 8.17
C ASP A 94 11.39 22.04 9.25
N SER A 95 12.47 22.03 10.03
CA SER A 95 12.76 23.01 11.08
C SER A 95 12.88 24.46 10.60
N GLU A 96 13.01 24.69 9.29
CA GLU A 96 13.11 26.01 8.65
C GLU A 96 11.79 26.40 7.93
N ASN A 97 10.72 25.65 8.14
CA ASN A 97 9.45 25.80 7.42
C ASN A 97 9.58 25.65 5.90
N LYS A 98 10.50 24.80 5.41
CA LYS A 98 10.51 24.36 4.01
C LYS A 98 9.58 23.17 3.83
N VAL A 99 8.76 23.22 2.78
CA VAL A 99 7.73 22.23 2.46
C VAL A 99 8.32 21.14 1.56
N TYR A 100 8.21 19.88 1.96
CA TYR A 100 8.64 18.72 1.16
C TYR A 100 7.44 17.86 0.78
N CYS A 101 7.26 17.58 -0.51
CA CYS A 101 6.25 16.64 -0.98
C CYS A 101 6.65 15.19 -0.65
N ILE A 102 5.76 14.46 0.04
CA ILE A 102 5.95 13.07 0.48
C ILE A 102 5.50 12.08 -0.63
N LEU A 103 4.92 12.55 -1.75
CA LEU A 103 4.53 11.64 -2.84
C LEU A 103 5.70 11.07 -3.66
N ASP A 104 6.92 11.57 -3.47
CA ASP A 104 8.12 11.11 -4.18
C ASP A 104 9.20 10.59 -3.21
N LEU A 105 8.78 9.84 -2.19
CA LEU A 105 9.65 9.13 -1.25
C LEU A 105 10.31 7.90 -1.89
N GLU A 106 11.05 8.07 -3.00
CA GLU A 106 12.00 7.04 -3.42
C GLU A 106 13.27 7.13 -2.56
N ASN A 107 13.36 6.27 -1.53
CA ASN A 107 14.58 5.97 -0.76
C ASN A 107 15.45 7.18 -0.35
N LYS A 108 14.86 8.29 0.08
CA LYS A 108 15.61 9.45 0.60
C LYS A 108 15.62 9.45 2.13
N GLU A 109 16.80 9.66 2.71
CA GLU A 109 16.92 10.02 4.12
C GLU A 109 16.53 11.50 4.28
N TYR A 110 15.42 11.77 4.93
CA TYR A 110 14.99 13.14 5.19
C TYR A 110 15.50 13.58 6.55
N ASN A 111 16.35 14.61 6.52
CA ASN A 111 16.76 15.29 7.73
C ASN A 111 15.62 16.25 8.14
N ASN A 112 15.11 16.10 9.37
CA ASN A 112 14.24 17.06 10.07
C ASN A 112 12.74 17.07 9.71
N ILE A 113 12.18 15.99 9.16
CA ILE A 113 10.72 15.86 9.07
C ILE A 113 10.14 15.56 10.46
N SER A 114 9.33 16.47 10.99
CA SER A 114 8.61 16.27 12.25
C SER A 114 7.20 15.74 12.01
N ILE A 115 7.10 14.47 11.63
CA ILE A 115 5.81 13.76 11.66
C ILE A 115 5.69 13.09 13.03
N ASP A 116 4.66 13.46 13.80
CA ASP A 116 4.30 12.78 15.06
C ASP A 116 3.58 11.46 14.76
N VAL A 117 4.32 10.52 14.17
CA VAL A 117 3.89 9.13 14.01
C VAL A 117 4.83 8.21 14.77
N GLU A 118 4.25 7.21 15.41
CA GLU A 118 4.98 6.13 16.04
C GLU A 118 5.86 5.39 15.02
N ASP A 119 6.85 4.65 15.52
CA ASP A 119 7.62 3.76 14.65
C ASP A 119 6.73 2.59 14.19
N GLY A 120 6.81 2.22 12.91
CA GLY A 120 6.01 1.14 12.35
C GLY A 120 5.85 1.17 10.83
N ASP A 121 5.20 0.14 10.30
CA ASP A 121 4.78 0.09 8.90
C ASP A 121 3.42 0.83 8.75
N TYR A 122 3.32 1.76 7.80
CA TYR A 122 2.13 2.54 7.51
C TYR A 122 1.72 2.38 6.04
N LEU A 123 0.42 2.23 5.80
CA LEU A 123 -0.16 2.21 4.46
C LEU A 123 -0.65 3.62 4.10
N ILE A 124 -0.10 4.16 3.02
CA ILE A 124 -0.42 5.49 2.48
C ILE A 124 -0.60 5.34 0.97
N ASN A 125 -1.77 5.72 0.44
CA ASN A 125 -2.10 5.59 -0.99
C ASN A 125 -1.77 4.20 -1.56
N ASN A 126 -2.24 3.15 -0.87
CA ASN A 126 -2.02 1.75 -1.25
C ASN A 126 -0.54 1.34 -1.34
N LYS A 127 0.37 2.08 -0.71
CA LYS A 127 1.80 1.74 -0.63
C LYS A 127 2.24 1.66 0.82
N LEU A 128 3.12 0.71 1.13
CA LEU A 128 3.60 0.49 2.50
C LEU A 128 4.93 1.22 2.73
N TYR A 129 5.04 1.94 3.85
CA TYR A 129 6.21 2.69 4.26
C TYR A 129 6.58 2.34 5.71
N LEU A 130 7.85 2.12 5.97
CA LEU A 130 8.40 1.95 7.32
C LEU A 130 8.86 3.31 7.84
N PHE A 131 8.27 3.74 8.94
CA PHE A 131 8.71 4.87 9.74
C PHE A 131 9.54 4.33 10.90
N SER A 132 10.78 4.79 11.02
CA SER A 132 11.68 4.39 12.11
C SER A 132 12.47 5.58 12.64
N LYS A 133 12.69 5.61 13.95
CA LYS A 133 13.57 6.62 14.56
C LYS A 133 15.02 6.37 14.15
N SER A 134 15.67 7.40 13.63
CA SER A 134 17.09 7.43 13.30
C SER A 134 17.79 8.46 14.19
N GLY A 135 18.46 8.00 15.25
CA GLY A 135 19.07 8.88 16.25
C GLY A 135 18.06 9.58 17.17
N ASN A 136 18.44 10.69 17.82
CA ASN A 136 17.65 11.28 18.89
C ASN A 136 16.38 12.03 18.43
N THR A 137 16.36 12.54 17.19
CA THR A 137 15.25 13.39 16.71
C THR A 137 14.83 13.15 15.25
N LYS A 138 15.54 12.32 14.48
CA LYS A 138 15.22 12.13 13.06
C LYS A 138 14.32 10.91 12.88
N LYS A 139 13.40 10.99 11.93
CA LYS A 139 12.61 9.86 11.44
C LYS A 139 13.10 9.51 10.04
N SER A 140 13.46 8.26 9.80
CA SER A 140 13.71 7.74 8.46
C SER A 140 12.43 7.11 7.93
N ILE A 141 12.11 7.38 6.68
CA ILE A 141 10.96 6.79 5.98
C ILE A 141 11.49 5.94 4.83
N ARG A 142 11.11 4.68 4.79
CA ARG A 142 11.55 3.75 3.74
C ARG A 142 10.36 3.03 3.13
N LYS A 143 10.21 3.11 1.80
CA LYS A 143 9.21 2.31 1.08
C LYS A 143 9.49 0.81 1.26
N ARG A 144 8.46 0.04 1.55
CA ARG A 144 8.54 -1.40 1.79
C ARG A 144 8.03 -2.16 0.57
N THR A 145 8.86 -3.08 0.09
CA THR A 145 8.48 -4.02 -0.97
C THR A 145 8.21 -5.37 -0.33
N ILE A 146 6.93 -5.65 -0.07
CA ILE A 146 6.48 -6.92 0.50
C ILE A 146 5.52 -7.62 -0.45
N ASN A 147 5.48 -8.96 -0.35
CA ASN A 147 4.52 -9.85 -1.00
C ASN A 147 3.82 -10.64 0.11
N ASP A 148 2.77 -10.09 0.71
CA ASP A 148 2.13 -10.67 1.90
C ASP A 148 0.68 -10.18 2.07
N ILE A 149 -0.10 -10.93 2.85
CA ILE A 149 -1.38 -10.47 3.39
C ILE A 149 -1.12 -9.78 4.72
N ILE A 150 -1.61 -8.55 4.88
CA ILE A 150 -1.43 -7.77 6.12
C ILE A 150 -2.78 -7.31 6.66
N ALA A 151 -2.85 -7.15 7.99
CA ALA A 151 -3.93 -6.40 8.62
C ALA A 151 -3.43 -4.99 8.94
N ILE A 152 -4.28 -4.01 8.68
CA ILE A 152 -4.03 -2.61 9.01
C ILE A 152 -5.18 -2.08 9.87
N ILE A 153 -4.88 -1.11 10.71
CA ILE A 153 -5.87 -0.33 11.45
C ILE A 153 -5.93 1.08 10.86
N LYS A 154 -7.13 1.51 10.50
CA LYS A 154 -7.37 2.88 10.02
C LYS A 154 -7.13 3.86 11.16
N VAL A 155 -6.13 4.73 11.00
CA VAL A 155 -5.84 5.80 11.96
C VAL A 155 -6.70 7.02 11.64
N ASN A 156 -6.74 7.40 10.36
CA ASN A 156 -7.63 8.43 9.82
C ASN A 156 -7.96 8.12 8.34
N GLU A 157 -8.53 9.07 7.61
CA GLU A 157 -8.92 8.87 6.20
C GLU A 157 -7.75 8.75 5.22
N TYR A 158 -6.54 9.16 5.64
CA TYR A 158 -5.39 9.31 4.75
C TYR A 158 -4.34 8.21 4.92
N TYR A 159 -4.22 7.68 6.14
CA TYR A 159 -3.27 6.61 6.42
C TYR A 159 -3.77 5.61 7.45
N SER A 160 -3.18 4.42 7.36
CA SER A 160 -3.44 3.30 8.24
C SER A 160 -2.13 2.74 8.77
N LYS A 161 -2.13 2.22 10.00
CA LYS A 161 -0.98 1.55 10.60
C LYS A 161 -1.10 0.05 10.40
N LYS A 162 -0.03 -0.64 10.02
CA LYS A 162 -0.01 -2.10 10.00
C LYS A 162 -0.06 -2.62 11.44
N ILE A 163 -0.90 -3.60 11.70
CA ILE A 163 -1.00 -4.24 13.02
C ILE A 163 0.23 -5.13 13.21
N ASN A 164 1.01 -4.87 14.25
CA ASN A 164 2.18 -5.65 14.62
C ASN A 164 1.76 -6.96 15.29
N LYS A 165 2.67 -7.94 15.31
CA LYS A 165 2.42 -9.26 15.90
C LYS A 165 1.92 -9.16 17.36
N ASP A 166 2.51 -8.28 18.14
CA ASP A 166 2.18 -8.12 19.56
C ASP A 166 0.86 -7.37 19.79
N GLU A 167 0.33 -6.69 18.76
CA GLU A 167 -0.96 -6.00 18.76
C GLU A 167 -2.12 -6.95 18.37
N PHE A 168 -1.85 -8.22 17.97
CA PHE A 168 -2.88 -9.25 17.79
C PHE A 168 -3.43 -9.80 19.13
N GLN A 169 -3.54 -8.93 20.13
CA GLN A 169 -4.18 -9.25 21.39
C GLN A 169 -5.68 -8.98 21.30
N LYS A 170 -6.45 -9.85 21.93
CA LYS A 170 -7.92 -9.81 21.97
C LYS A 170 -8.49 -8.42 22.27
N GLU A 171 -8.02 -7.79 23.34
CA GLU A 171 -8.52 -6.49 23.79
C GLU A 171 -8.31 -5.38 22.74
N PHE A 172 -7.14 -5.37 22.09
CA PHE A 172 -6.83 -4.41 21.04
C PHE A 172 -7.72 -4.60 19.82
N LEU A 173 -7.86 -5.84 19.35
CA LEU A 173 -8.60 -6.15 18.13
C LEU A 173 -10.11 -5.96 18.31
N GLU A 174 -10.68 -6.38 19.44
CA GLU A 174 -12.11 -6.20 19.73
C GLU A 174 -12.48 -4.71 19.82
N LYS A 175 -11.62 -3.88 20.45
CA LYS A 175 -11.84 -2.42 20.56
C LYS A 175 -11.79 -1.72 19.21
N ASN A 176 -11.00 -2.23 18.27
CA ASN A 176 -10.74 -1.57 17.00
C ASN A 176 -11.37 -2.26 15.78
N VAL A 177 -12.19 -3.29 15.99
CA VAL A 177 -12.68 -4.21 14.94
C VAL A 177 -13.20 -3.51 13.68
N ALA A 178 -14.01 -2.46 13.83
CA ALA A 178 -14.58 -1.71 12.71
C ALA A 178 -13.56 -0.89 11.90
N LYS A 179 -12.37 -0.61 12.46
CA LYS A 179 -11.28 0.13 11.80
C LYS A 179 -10.25 -0.79 11.15
N ILE A 180 -10.33 -2.09 11.40
CA ILE A 180 -9.36 -3.06 10.88
C ILE A 180 -9.76 -3.45 9.46
N LEU A 181 -8.77 -3.52 8.58
CA LEU A 181 -8.92 -3.95 7.18
C LEU A 181 -7.80 -4.95 6.85
N ILE A 182 -8.04 -5.80 5.86
CA ILE A 182 -7.03 -6.72 5.33
C ILE A 182 -6.62 -6.24 3.94
N TYR A 183 -5.31 -6.26 3.67
CA TYR A 183 -4.75 -5.89 2.39
C TYR A 183 -3.84 -7.00 1.87
N HIS A 184 -3.89 -7.23 0.56
CA HIS A 184 -2.92 -8.03 -0.16
C HIS A 184 -1.89 -7.11 -0.82
N CYS A 185 -0.64 -7.20 -0.36
CA CYS A 185 0.46 -6.42 -0.89
C CYS A 185 1.29 -7.25 -1.88
N LYS A 186 1.52 -6.70 -3.08
CA LYS A 186 2.39 -7.24 -4.13
C LYS A 186 3.40 -6.17 -4.54
N LEU A 187 4.68 -6.47 -4.34
CA LEU A 187 5.81 -5.58 -4.62
C LEU A 187 5.63 -4.17 -4.00
N GLY A 188 5.03 -4.13 -2.80
CA GLY A 188 4.78 -2.89 -2.07
C GLY A 188 3.53 -2.10 -2.48
N ASN A 189 2.78 -2.55 -3.50
CA ASN A 189 1.44 -2.04 -3.79
C ASN A 189 0.41 -2.94 -3.12
N CYS A 190 -0.49 -2.36 -2.33
CA CYS A 190 -1.42 -3.08 -1.49
C CYS A 190 -2.86 -2.78 -1.88
N ASN A 191 -3.64 -3.81 -2.15
CA ASN A 191 -5.06 -3.70 -2.43
C ASN A 191 -5.87 -4.26 -1.27
N ALA A 192 -6.94 -3.59 -0.89
CA ALA A 192 -7.88 -4.10 0.10
C ALA A 192 -8.44 -5.45 -0.36
N THR A 193 -8.67 -6.36 0.58
CA THR A 193 -9.22 -7.68 0.29
C THR A 193 -10.13 -8.17 1.42
N THR A 194 -10.97 -9.14 1.09
CA THR A 194 -11.82 -9.84 2.04
C THR A 194 -11.07 -11.03 2.64
N GLY A 195 -11.26 -11.28 3.93
CA GLY A 195 -10.53 -12.34 4.61
C GLY A 195 -10.94 -12.53 6.06
N ASN A 196 -10.12 -13.30 6.78
CA ASN A 196 -10.32 -13.60 8.18
C ASN A 196 -9.03 -13.41 8.97
N ILE A 197 -9.16 -12.98 10.23
CA ILE A 197 -8.06 -12.86 11.19
C ILE A 197 -8.37 -13.76 12.39
N LEU A 198 -7.49 -14.73 12.67
CA LEU A 198 -7.47 -15.47 13.93
C LEU A 198 -6.68 -14.67 14.96
N TYR A 199 -7.30 -14.46 16.12
CA TYR A 199 -6.66 -13.74 17.22
C TYR A 199 -6.88 -14.33 18.60
N ASP A 200 -7.76 -15.32 18.72
CA ASP A 200 -7.91 -16.16 19.91
C ASP A 200 -8.24 -17.58 19.46
N LYS A 201 -8.16 -18.57 20.37
CA LYS A 201 -8.41 -19.98 20.05
C LYS A 201 -9.82 -20.27 19.53
N ASP A 202 -10.75 -19.33 19.60
CA ASP A 202 -12.13 -19.51 19.14
C ASP A 202 -12.70 -18.22 18.54
N LYS A 203 -11.85 -17.22 18.32
CA LYS A 203 -12.29 -15.92 17.84
C LYS A 203 -11.64 -15.54 16.54
N ILE A 204 -12.53 -15.22 15.60
CA ILE A 204 -12.17 -14.86 14.24
C ILE A 204 -12.82 -13.51 13.93
N LEU A 205 -12.06 -12.61 13.32
CA LEU A 205 -12.62 -11.44 12.66
C LEU A 205 -12.87 -11.79 11.20
N TYR A 206 -14.06 -11.50 10.71
CA TYR A 206 -14.35 -11.50 9.27
C TYR A 206 -14.24 -10.07 8.77
N CYS A 207 -13.37 -9.85 7.79
CA CYS A 207 -13.06 -8.54 7.24
C CYS A 207 -13.53 -8.46 5.80
N MET A 208 -14.29 -7.42 5.48
CA MET A 208 -14.69 -7.09 4.13
C MET A 208 -13.82 -5.93 3.66
N ASP A 209 -13.28 -6.06 2.46
CA ASP A 209 -12.38 -5.12 1.78
C ASP A 209 -12.46 -3.64 2.22
N SER A 210 -13.64 -3.00 2.13
CA SER A 210 -13.84 -1.56 2.37
C SER A 210 -14.72 -1.25 3.58
N TYR A 211 -15.27 -2.28 4.25
CA TYR A 211 -16.29 -2.11 5.31
C TYR A 211 -15.77 -2.39 6.72
N GLY A 212 -14.47 -2.67 6.86
CA GLY A 212 -13.89 -3.03 8.14
C GLY A 212 -14.08 -4.51 8.48
N CYS A 213 -13.77 -4.86 9.72
CA CYS A 213 -14.00 -6.20 10.24
C CYS A 213 -15.21 -6.25 11.17
N SER A 214 -15.70 -7.47 11.37
CA SER A 214 -16.73 -7.82 12.34
C SER A 214 -16.33 -9.08 13.10
N VAL A 215 -16.71 -9.17 14.37
CA VAL A 215 -16.50 -10.40 15.16
C VAL A 215 -17.39 -11.50 14.59
N SER A 216 -16.81 -12.66 14.31
CA SER A 216 -17.52 -13.83 13.83
C SER A 216 -17.37 -14.97 14.82
N ASN A 217 -18.49 -15.44 15.37
CA ASN A 217 -18.55 -16.62 16.26
C ASN A 217 -18.68 -17.93 15.45
N LYS A 218 -18.18 -17.96 14.21
CA LYS A 218 -18.47 -19.05 13.27
C LYS A 218 -17.67 -20.30 13.64
N ASN A 219 -18.37 -21.27 14.22
CA ASN A 219 -17.84 -22.62 14.46
C ASN A 219 -18.16 -23.61 13.33
N ASN A 220 -19.00 -23.23 12.36
CA ASN A 220 -19.47 -24.15 11.32
C ASN A 220 -19.07 -23.66 9.91
N CYS A 221 -18.51 -24.59 9.11
CA CYS A 221 -18.25 -24.40 7.68
C CYS A 221 -19.56 -24.23 6.91
N THR A 222 -20.09 -23.01 6.88
CA THR A 222 -21.35 -22.72 6.16
C THR A 222 -21.07 -22.37 4.70
N TYR A 223 -19.92 -21.77 4.43
CA TYR A 223 -19.50 -21.29 3.12
C TYR A 223 -18.01 -21.59 2.87
N SER A 224 -17.65 -21.83 1.62
CA SER A 224 -16.26 -21.91 1.17
C SER A 224 -15.51 -20.62 1.51
N GLY A 225 -14.23 -20.74 1.89
CA GLY A 225 -13.40 -19.59 2.25
C GLY A 225 -13.65 -19.03 3.66
N THR A 226 -14.67 -19.54 4.38
CA THR A 226 -14.79 -19.28 5.81
C THR A 226 -13.76 -20.07 6.59
N VAL A 227 -13.41 -19.54 7.75
CA VAL A 227 -12.40 -20.12 8.62
C VAL A 227 -13.07 -20.49 9.93
N ILE A 228 -12.67 -21.62 10.48
CA ILE A 228 -13.11 -22.08 11.80
C ILE A 228 -11.87 -22.44 12.63
N TYR A 229 -12.03 -22.38 13.95
CA TYR A 229 -11.06 -22.99 14.86
C TYR A 229 -11.76 -24.10 15.62
N ASP A 230 -11.30 -25.33 15.39
CA ASP A 230 -11.78 -26.53 16.09
C ASP A 230 -10.55 -27.39 16.40
N ASN A 231 -9.92 -27.10 17.55
CA ASN A 231 -8.61 -27.58 17.98
C ASN A 231 -7.42 -27.15 17.10
N GLU A 232 -7.67 -26.89 15.82
CA GLU A 232 -6.73 -26.35 14.85
C GLU A 232 -7.42 -25.29 13.97
N TYR A 233 -6.60 -24.44 13.35
CA TYR A 233 -7.06 -23.43 12.41
C TYR A 233 -7.41 -24.10 11.07
N LYS A 234 -8.67 -24.02 10.65
CA LYS A 234 -9.21 -24.76 9.49
C LYS A 234 -9.87 -23.80 8.50
N LEU A 235 -9.61 -24.00 7.22
CA LEU A 235 -10.22 -23.26 6.13
C LEU A 235 -11.25 -24.16 5.42
N CYS A 236 -12.51 -23.72 5.40
CA CYS A 236 -13.61 -24.47 4.82
C CYS A 236 -13.54 -24.48 3.29
N SER A 237 -13.48 -25.66 2.69
CA SER A 237 -13.60 -25.84 1.24
C SER A 237 -15.04 -25.89 0.76
N ASP A 238 -15.92 -26.55 1.53
CA ASP A 238 -17.36 -26.59 1.30
C ASP A 238 -18.11 -26.71 2.65
N LYS A 239 -19.39 -27.12 2.62
CA LYS A 239 -20.22 -27.25 3.84
C LYS A 239 -19.74 -28.31 4.83
N SER A 240 -18.88 -29.23 4.41
CA SER A 240 -18.50 -30.43 5.17
C SER A 240 -17.01 -30.74 5.18
N SER A 241 -16.23 -30.09 4.32
CA SER A 241 -14.80 -30.31 4.17
C SER A 241 -14.00 -29.06 4.51
N TYR A 242 -12.80 -29.29 5.03
CA TYR A 242 -11.88 -28.25 5.43
C TYR A 242 -10.43 -28.68 5.21
N TYR A 243 -9.56 -27.68 5.07
CA TYR A 243 -8.11 -27.84 5.08
C TYR A 243 -7.54 -27.35 6.40
N SER A 244 -6.59 -28.10 6.98
CA SER A 244 -5.76 -27.57 8.06
C SER A 244 -4.87 -26.46 7.50
N VAL A 245 -4.92 -25.29 8.13
CA VAL A 245 -4.27 -24.06 7.67
C VAL A 245 -2.75 -24.07 7.96
N SER A 246 -2.27 -25.07 8.69
CA SER A 246 -0.88 -25.17 9.14
C SER A 246 0.12 -25.54 8.04
N SER A 247 -0.32 -26.15 6.94
CA SER A 247 0.56 -26.85 6.00
C SER A 247 0.97 -26.06 4.75
N SER A 248 0.25 -24.99 4.39
CA SER A 248 0.48 -24.26 3.13
C SER A 248 0.50 -22.74 3.33
N SER A 249 1.17 -22.03 2.43
CA SER A 249 1.11 -20.56 2.32
C SER A 249 -0.13 -20.08 1.56
N TYR A 250 -0.82 -20.98 0.86
CA TYR A 250 -2.02 -20.67 0.07
C TYR A 250 -2.97 -21.86 -0.09
N TYR A 251 -4.22 -21.55 -0.46
CA TYR A 251 -5.27 -22.52 -0.73
C TYR A 251 -6.06 -22.09 -1.95
N ILE A 252 -6.45 -23.04 -2.80
CA ILE A 252 -7.36 -22.80 -3.92
C ILE A 252 -8.68 -23.47 -3.58
N ILE A 253 -9.75 -22.69 -3.44
CA ILE A 253 -11.07 -23.18 -3.05
C ILE A 253 -12.10 -22.65 -4.04
N GLY A 254 -12.78 -23.59 -4.72
CA GLY A 254 -13.58 -23.22 -5.88
C GLY A 254 -12.70 -22.53 -6.92
N ASN A 255 -13.02 -21.27 -7.20
CA ASN A 255 -12.26 -20.44 -8.14
C ASN A 255 -11.42 -19.35 -7.45
N ASP A 256 -11.37 -19.32 -6.11
CA ASP A 256 -10.65 -18.26 -5.40
C ASP A 256 -9.29 -18.78 -4.89
N LEU A 257 -8.28 -17.90 -4.94
CA LEU A 257 -6.99 -18.11 -4.30
C LEU A 257 -7.00 -17.41 -2.94
N TYR A 258 -6.73 -18.17 -1.88
CA TYR A 258 -6.56 -17.64 -0.53
C TYR A 258 -5.07 -17.69 -0.17
N LEU A 259 -4.53 -16.57 0.33
CA LEU A 259 -3.16 -16.48 0.83
C LEU A 259 -3.17 -16.36 2.34
N LEU A 260 -2.21 -17.01 2.99
CA LEU A 260 -1.92 -16.78 4.39
C LEU A 260 -0.80 -15.79 4.54
N ASN A 261 -0.87 -15.00 5.61
CA ASN A 261 0.28 -14.23 6.03
C ASN A 261 1.40 -15.13 6.61
N GLN A 262 2.58 -14.55 6.76
CA GLN A 262 3.75 -15.26 7.32
C GLN A 262 3.51 -15.86 8.71
N ASN A 263 2.68 -15.21 9.53
CA ASN A 263 2.34 -15.69 10.88
C ASN A 263 1.18 -16.70 10.89
N LYS A 264 0.60 -17.02 9.72
CA LYS A 264 -0.51 -17.97 9.53
C LYS A 264 -1.75 -17.68 10.37
N ASN A 265 -1.97 -16.41 10.72
CA ASN A 265 -3.11 -15.96 11.52
C ASN A 265 -4.05 -15.04 10.72
N ILE A 266 -3.66 -14.63 9.52
CA ILE A 266 -4.49 -13.88 8.60
C ILE A 266 -4.59 -14.68 7.32
N ILE A 267 -5.81 -14.81 6.80
CA ILE A 267 -6.05 -15.34 5.47
C ILE A 267 -6.90 -14.37 4.69
N GLY A 268 -6.49 -14.07 3.46
CA GLY A 268 -7.20 -13.15 2.58
C GLY A 268 -7.33 -13.70 1.17
N ILE A 269 -8.34 -13.24 0.44
CA ILE A 269 -8.46 -13.51 -0.99
C ILE A 269 -7.32 -12.80 -1.72
N SER A 270 -6.63 -13.53 -2.57
CA SER A 270 -5.51 -13.01 -3.33
C SER A 270 -5.97 -12.22 -4.53
N SER A 271 -5.24 -11.13 -4.79
CA SER A 271 -5.25 -10.42 -6.07
C SER A 271 -4.00 -10.74 -6.92
N GLN A 272 -3.32 -11.87 -6.65
CA GLN A 272 -2.20 -12.37 -7.42
C GLN A 272 -2.62 -13.26 -8.61
N ASP A 273 -2.30 -12.79 -9.80
CA ASP A 273 -2.32 -13.59 -11.03
C ASP A 273 -1.11 -14.54 -11.11
N GLY A 274 -1.27 -15.61 -11.89
CA GLY A 274 -0.20 -16.53 -12.28
C GLY A 274 -0.52 -18.00 -12.05
N TYR A 275 0.54 -18.81 -11.89
CA TYR A 275 0.43 -20.26 -11.84
C TYR A 275 0.69 -20.81 -10.43
N PHE A 276 -0.14 -21.78 -10.04
CA PHE A 276 -0.16 -22.40 -8.72
C PHE A 276 -0.32 -23.91 -8.83
N ILE A 277 -0.03 -24.64 -7.75
CA ILE A 277 -0.27 -26.09 -7.65
C ILE A 277 -1.40 -26.30 -6.66
N ASN A 278 -2.46 -27.01 -7.06
CA ASN A 278 -3.52 -27.37 -6.11
C ASN A 278 -3.14 -28.62 -5.27
N ASN A 279 -4.03 -29.01 -4.36
CA ASN A 279 -3.82 -30.16 -3.47
C ASN A 279 -3.66 -31.50 -4.21
N ASP A 280 -4.10 -31.60 -5.47
CA ASP A 280 -3.95 -32.78 -6.33
C ASP A 280 -2.63 -32.76 -7.13
N ASN A 281 -1.71 -31.84 -6.86
CA ASN A 281 -0.51 -31.60 -7.66
C ASN A 281 -0.78 -31.23 -9.13
N LYS A 282 -1.90 -30.56 -9.39
CA LYS A 282 -2.27 -30.07 -10.73
C LYS A 282 -2.01 -28.57 -10.83
N LEU A 283 -1.62 -28.13 -12.03
CA LEU A 283 -1.45 -26.72 -12.33
C LEU A 283 -2.81 -26.00 -12.35
N VAL A 284 -2.88 -24.88 -11.66
CA VAL A 284 -4.01 -23.95 -11.69
C VAL A 284 -3.49 -22.61 -12.16
N GLU A 285 -4.21 -21.98 -13.07
CA GLU A 285 -3.93 -20.64 -13.55
C GLU A 285 -4.95 -19.68 -12.93
N CYS A 286 -4.46 -18.74 -12.14
CA CYS A 286 -5.26 -17.69 -11.53
C CYS A 286 -5.11 -16.42 -12.36
N LYS A 287 -6.24 -15.89 -12.85
CA LYS A 287 -6.28 -14.65 -13.64
C LYS A 287 -7.15 -13.62 -12.95
N MET A 288 -6.69 -12.38 -12.97
CA MET A 288 -7.52 -11.24 -12.62
C MET A 288 -8.64 -11.12 -13.65
N SER A 289 -9.89 -11.22 -13.19
CA SER A 289 -11.06 -10.88 -14.00
C SER A 289 -11.24 -9.36 -14.05
N TYR A 290 -11.95 -8.87 -15.08
CA TYR A 290 -12.30 -7.45 -15.21
C TYR A 290 -13.05 -6.88 -13.99
N ILE A 291 -13.59 -7.73 -13.12
CA ILE A 291 -14.45 -7.36 -11.98
C ILE A 291 -13.70 -7.44 -10.62
N ILE A 292 -12.39 -7.20 -10.60
CA ILE A 292 -11.56 -7.12 -9.37
C ILE A 292 -11.39 -8.47 -8.63
N SER A 293 -12.15 -9.51 -8.98
CA SER A 293 -11.96 -10.85 -8.46
C SER A 293 -10.95 -11.64 -9.29
N ILE A 294 -10.16 -12.47 -8.61
CA ILE A 294 -9.35 -13.48 -9.27
C ILE A 294 -10.16 -14.74 -9.46
N THR A 295 -10.11 -15.27 -10.66
CA THR A 295 -10.64 -16.59 -10.99
C THR A 295 -9.48 -17.52 -11.27
N CYS A 296 -9.34 -18.53 -10.42
CA CYS A 296 -8.46 -19.66 -10.59
C CYS A 296 -9.17 -20.75 -11.36
N ILE A 297 -8.64 -21.07 -12.52
CA ILE A 297 -9.18 -22.11 -13.40
C ILE A 297 -8.13 -23.22 -13.45
N GLN A 298 -8.56 -24.44 -13.13
CA GLN A 298 -7.69 -25.59 -13.32
C GLN A 298 -7.32 -25.66 -14.80
N SER A 299 -6.01 -25.61 -15.10
CA SER A 299 -5.58 -25.62 -16.49
C SER A 299 -5.93 -26.97 -17.09
N ILE A 300 -6.92 -26.97 -17.99
CA ILE A 300 -7.39 -28.17 -18.69
C ILE A 300 -6.30 -28.67 -19.66
N TYR A 301 -5.37 -27.77 -20.02
CA TYR A 301 -4.26 -27.98 -20.94
C TYR A 301 -2.94 -27.73 -20.21
N THR A 302 -2.51 -28.66 -19.36
CA THR A 302 -1.11 -28.63 -18.90
C THR A 302 -0.25 -29.10 -20.08
N SER A 303 0.24 -28.16 -20.89
CA SER A 303 1.43 -28.45 -21.67
C SER A 303 2.56 -28.80 -20.69
N ASP A 304 3.35 -29.82 -21.00
CA ASP A 304 4.55 -30.10 -20.23
C ASP A 304 5.44 -28.86 -20.26
N GLY A 305 6.01 -28.42 -19.15
CA GLY A 305 6.75 -27.17 -19.13
C GLY A 305 7.10 -26.63 -17.75
N TYR A 306 7.65 -25.42 -17.74
CA TYR A 306 8.04 -24.68 -16.55
C TYR A 306 7.17 -23.44 -16.39
N TYR A 307 6.72 -23.18 -15.18
CA TYR A 307 5.89 -22.03 -14.82
C TYR A 307 6.50 -21.31 -13.63
N GLN A 308 6.35 -19.99 -13.57
CA GLN A 308 6.86 -19.21 -12.44
C GLN A 308 6.11 -19.61 -11.16
N ASN A 309 6.83 -19.98 -10.11
CA ASN A 309 6.22 -20.28 -8.83
C ASN A 309 6.07 -18.99 -8.01
N LEU A 310 4.88 -18.41 -8.08
CA LEU A 310 4.58 -17.16 -7.40
C LEU A 310 4.16 -17.33 -5.93
N SER A 311 4.00 -18.57 -5.48
CA SER A 311 3.53 -18.93 -4.15
C SER A 311 4.63 -19.28 -3.14
N SER A 312 5.85 -19.49 -3.63
CA SER A 312 6.96 -19.96 -2.83
C SER A 312 7.68 -18.82 -2.14
N THR A 313 8.09 -19.07 -0.89
CA THR A 313 9.04 -18.22 -0.18
C THR A 313 10.44 -18.33 -0.77
N ALA A 314 10.76 -19.44 -1.45
CA ALA A 314 11.98 -19.59 -2.25
C ALA A 314 11.79 -18.88 -3.60
N THR A 315 12.40 -17.71 -3.71
CA THR A 315 12.31 -16.82 -4.87
C THR A 315 12.91 -17.43 -6.15
N ASN A 316 13.78 -18.43 -6.03
CA ASN A 316 14.40 -19.18 -7.13
C ASN A 316 13.69 -20.51 -7.46
N SER A 317 12.38 -20.61 -7.19
CA SER A 317 11.62 -21.83 -7.48
C SER A 317 10.69 -21.69 -8.69
N LEU A 318 10.46 -22.82 -9.37
CA LEU A 318 9.54 -22.96 -10.49
C LEU A 318 8.56 -24.10 -10.25
N ILE A 319 7.45 -24.09 -10.96
CA ILE A 319 6.55 -25.22 -11.07
C ILE A 319 6.92 -25.96 -12.37
N TYR A 320 7.33 -27.22 -12.24
CA TYR A 320 7.56 -28.09 -13.39
C TYR A 320 6.41 -29.07 -13.54
N CYS A 321 5.79 -29.10 -14.72
CA CYS A 321 4.72 -30.02 -15.07
C CYS A 321 5.15 -30.99 -16.15
N LYS A 322 4.88 -32.28 -15.93
CA LYS A 322 5.04 -33.34 -16.93
C LYS A 322 3.90 -34.33 -16.82
N ASN A 323 3.26 -34.67 -17.94
CA ASN A 323 2.12 -35.61 -17.99
C ASN A 323 1.02 -35.24 -16.99
N LYS A 324 0.64 -33.97 -16.93
CA LYS A 324 -0.38 -33.41 -16.00
C LYS A 324 -0.04 -33.52 -14.50
N LYS A 325 1.17 -33.90 -14.15
CA LYS A 325 1.66 -33.90 -12.76
C LYS A 325 2.66 -32.76 -12.60
N CYS A 326 2.42 -31.91 -11.62
CA CYS A 326 3.24 -30.75 -11.34
C CYS A 326 3.96 -30.89 -10.01
N LYS A 327 5.15 -30.32 -9.91
CA LYS A 327 5.90 -30.22 -8.66
C LYS A 327 6.67 -28.90 -8.62
N VAL A 328 6.86 -28.39 -7.41
CA VAL A 328 7.80 -27.29 -7.19
C VAL A 328 9.22 -27.84 -7.30
N ILE A 329 10.07 -27.12 -8.03
CA ILE A 329 11.50 -27.38 -8.11
C ILE A 329 12.26 -26.09 -7.77
N GLU A 330 13.39 -26.23 -7.09
CA GLU A 330 14.37 -25.15 -6.99
C GLU A 330 15.32 -25.22 -8.18
N VAL A 331 15.70 -24.05 -8.67
CA VAL A 331 16.52 -23.92 -9.86
C VAL A 331 17.56 -22.81 -9.68
N ASP A 332 18.63 -22.90 -10.45
CA ASP A 332 19.78 -22.03 -10.33
C ASP A 332 20.33 -21.64 -11.71
N ASN A 333 20.47 -20.33 -11.92
CA ASN A 333 21.23 -19.68 -12.99
C ASN A 333 20.97 -20.24 -14.42
N ARG A 334 19.70 -20.38 -14.80
CA ARG A 334 19.29 -20.94 -16.10
C ARG A 334 18.08 -20.22 -16.69
N LEU A 335 17.88 -20.43 -17.99
CA LEU A 335 16.67 -20.07 -18.72
C LEU A 335 15.77 -21.29 -18.85
N TYR A 336 14.49 -21.09 -18.60
CA TYR A 336 13.44 -22.09 -18.70
C TYR A 336 12.39 -21.61 -19.68
N TRP A 337 11.75 -22.54 -20.36
CA TRP A 337 10.72 -22.23 -21.35
C TRP A 337 9.35 -22.64 -20.82
N ASN A 338 8.41 -21.70 -20.82
CA ASN A 338 7.01 -21.95 -20.54
C ASN A 338 6.27 -22.29 -21.84
N ASN A 339 5.98 -23.57 -22.04
CA ASN A 339 5.32 -24.07 -23.24
C ASN A 339 3.86 -23.62 -23.39
N SER A 340 3.20 -23.09 -22.34
CA SER A 340 1.78 -22.69 -22.48
C SER A 340 1.61 -21.33 -23.13
N ASN A 341 2.54 -20.40 -22.88
CA ASN A 341 2.45 -19.01 -23.31
C ASN A 341 3.69 -18.52 -24.08
N ASN A 342 4.63 -19.42 -24.37
CA ASN A 342 5.90 -19.14 -25.04
C ASN A 342 6.77 -18.09 -24.32
N GLU A 343 6.64 -17.98 -23.01
CA GLU A 343 7.48 -17.11 -22.20
C GLU A 343 8.79 -17.80 -21.80
N ILE A 344 9.88 -17.03 -21.77
CA ILE A 344 11.12 -17.46 -21.14
C ILE A 344 11.10 -17.03 -19.68
N ILE A 345 11.51 -17.92 -18.78
CA ILE A 345 11.69 -17.62 -17.38
C ILE A 345 13.19 -17.67 -17.09
N ARG A 346 13.76 -16.53 -16.67
CA ARG A 346 15.15 -16.45 -16.24
C ARG A 346 15.22 -16.61 -14.73
N CYS A 347 15.95 -17.61 -14.30
CA CYS A 347 16.22 -17.86 -12.90
C CYS A 347 17.68 -17.58 -12.57
N SER A 348 17.90 -16.92 -11.44
CA SER A 348 19.16 -16.82 -10.74
C SER A 348 19.10 -17.60 -9.42
N ALA A 349 20.20 -17.66 -8.68
CA ALA A 349 20.20 -18.18 -7.32
C ALA A 349 19.24 -17.42 -6.36
N GLN A 350 18.82 -16.21 -6.72
CA GLN A 350 18.02 -15.34 -5.84
C GLN A 350 16.61 -15.06 -6.33
N PHE A 351 16.29 -15.29 -7.59
CA PHE A 351 14.94 -15.01 -8.11
C PHE A 351 14.70 -15.66 -9.48
N CYS A 352 13.46 -15.99 -9.76
CA CYS A 352 12.95 -16.35 -11.08
C CYS A 352 11.98 -15.27 -11.58
N ASN A 353 12.23 -14.72 -12.77
CA ASN A 353 11.37 -13.72 -13.41
C ASN A 353 11.12 -14.06 -14.88
N THR A 354 9.96 -13.71 -15.40
CA THR A 354 9.69 -13.73 -16.84
C THR A 354 10.67 -12.81 -17.55
N TYR A 355 11.36 -13.34 -18.55
CA TYR A 355 12.30 -12.64 -19.41
C TYR A 355 11.62 -12.38 -20.75
N LYS A 356 11.43 -11.10 -21.08
CA LYS A 356 10.93 -10.70 -22.39
C LYS A 356 12.08 -10.80 -23.38
N LEU A 357 11.90 -11.63 -24.40
CA LEU A 357 12.81 -11.67 -25.54
C LEU A 357 12.78 -10.33 -26.29
N GLY A 358 13.92 -9.95 -26.85
CA GLY A 358 13.97 -8.83 -27.78
C GLY A 358 13.13 -9.11 -29.02
N GLN A 359 12.56 -8.06 -29.62
CA GLN A 359 11.71 -8.20 -30.82
C GLN A 359 12.51 -8.13 -32.13
N SER A 360 13.72 -7.56 -32.10
CA SER A 360 14.56 -7.42 -33.27
C SER A 360 16.04 -7.38 -32.88
N CYS A 361 16.93 -7.83 -33.77
CA CYS A 361 18.37 -7.67 -33.58
C CYS A 361 18.83 -6.20 -33.61
N ASN A 362 18.03 -5.30 -34.21
CA ASN A 362 18.40 -3.88 -34.31
C ASN A 362 18.22 -3.16 -32.97
N ASP A 363 17.13 -3.47 -32.26
CA ASP A 363 16.81 -2.86 -30.97
C ASP A 363 17.51 -3.59 -29.82
N HIS A 364 17.84 -4.87 -30.02
CA HIS A 364 18.49 -5.73 -29.02
C HIS A 364 19.71 -6.48 -29.59
N PRO A 365 20.78 -5.78 -29.99
CA PRO A 365 21.91 -6.37 -30.72
C PRO A 365 22.69 -7.44 -29.94
N ASN A 366 22.51 -7.53 -28.62
CA ASN A 366 23.20 -8.46 -27.74
C ASN A 366 22.25 -9.30 -26.87
N GLU A 367 20.96 -9.34 -27.18
CA GLU A 367 19.99 -10.14 -26.43
C GLU A 367 19.44 -11.29 -27.28
N ILE A 368 18.89 -12.30 -26.60
CA ILE A 368 18.14 -13.35 -27.29
C ILE A 368 16.85 -12.72 -27.82
N ILE A 369 16.55 -12.93 -29.10
CA ILE A 369 15.35 -12.44 -29.75
C ILE A 369 14.39 -13.59 -30.07
N SER A 370 13.09 -13.28 -30.10
CA SER A 370 12.08 -14.18 -30.68
C SER A 370 11.95 -13.84 -32.16
N LEU A 371 12.19 -14.82 -33.04
CA LEU A 371 11.96 -14.68 -34.49
C LEU A 371 10.54 -15.06 -34.88
#